data_AF-A0A370HIJ9-F1
#
_entry.id   AF-A0A370HIJ9-F1
#
_cell.length_a   1.000
_cell.length_b   1.000
_cell.length_c   1.000
_cell.angle_alpha   90.00
_cell.angle_beta   90.00
_cell.angle_gamma   90.00
#
_symmetry.space_group_name_H-M   'P 1'
#
loop_
_entity.id
_entity.type
_entity.pdbx_description
1 polymer ?
#
loop_
_entity_poly.entity_id
_entity_poly.type
_entity_poly.pdbx_seq_one_letter_code
_entity_poly.pdbx_strand_id
1 'polypeptide(L)'
;MRHGHSRRSRRLMTREVADRLLESLRPTRHLLTRTLADIPIGGPEYRQIDRVVQEIDRLAEILIGDGTHYHQKVHSIPMSDPGHGGE
;
A
#
# COMPACT_ATOMS: atom_id res chain seq x y z
N MET A 1 -26.66 -26.90 -29.77
CA MET A 1 -25.44 -26.61 -28.99
C MET A 1 -25.51 -25.16 -28.52
N ARG A 2 -25.87 -24.91 -27.26
CA ARG A 2 -25.98 -23.54 -26.71
C ARG A 2 -24.77 -23.28 -25.82
N HIS A 3 -23.81 -22.50 -26.32
CA HIS A 3 -22.73 -21.99 -25.47
C HIS A 3 -23.34 -21.06 -24.43
N GLY A 4 -23.40 -21.54 -23.19
CA GLY A 4 -23.70 -20.73 -22.03
C GLY A 4 -22.69 -19.59 -21.97
N HIS A 5 -23.18 -18.36 -22.06
CA HIS A 5 -22.39 -17.17 -21.80
C HIS A 5 -21.70 -17.33 -20.45
N SER A 6 -20.39 -17.57 -20.49
CA SER A 6 -19.53 -17.52 -19.33
C SER A 6 -19.59 -16.09 -18.80
N ARG A 7 -20.47 -15.84 -17.82
CA ARG A 7 -20.44 -14.66 -16.95
C ARG A 7 -19.20 -14.75 -16.05
N ARG A 8 -18.01 -14.85 -16.64
CA ARG A 8 -16.76 -14.82 -15.89
C ARG A 8 -16.42 -13.36 -15.66
N SER A 9 -16.96 -12.83 -14.56
CA SER A 9 -16.45 -11.67 -13.82
C SER A 9 -15.60 -10.69 -14.63
N ARG A 10 -16.21 -9.94 -15.55
CA ARG A 10 -15.73 -8.59 -15.84
C ARG A 10 -16.23 -7.68 -14.73
N ARG A 11 -15.91 -8.03 -13.47
CA ARG A 11 -16.02 -7.12 -12.34
C ARG A 11 -14.92 -6.11 -12.60
N LEU A 12 -15.29 -5.03 -13.29
CA LEU A 12 -14.49 -3.83 -13.38
C LEU A 12 -13.94 -3.58 -11.97
N MET A 13 -12.62 -3.53 -11.84
CA MET A 13 -11.97 -3.30 -10.56
C MET A 13 -12.42 -1.91 -10.11
N THR A 14 -13.41 -1.85 -9.21
CA THR A 14 -13.93 -0.58 -8.73
C THR A 14 -12.94 0.01 -7.75
N ARG A 15 -12.92 1.34 -7.64
CA ARG A 15 -12.05 2.06 -6.71
C ARG A 15 -12.17 1.53 -5.28
N GLU A 16 -13.39 1.21 -4.84
CA GLU A 16 -13.64 0.64 -3.50
C GLU A 16 -13.02 -0.75 -3.31
N VAL A 17 -12.99 -1.58 -4.36
CA VAL A 17 -12.35 -2.90 -4.33
C VAL A 17 -10.84 -2.76 -4.33
N ALA A 18 -10.31 -1.80 -5.10
CA ALA A 18 -8.90 -1.44 -5.08
C ALA A 18 -8.47 -0.94 -3.70
N ASP A 19 -9.18 0.00 -3.10
CA ASP A 19 -8.93 0.52 -1.74
C ASP A 19 -8.92 -0.61 -0.70
N ARG A 20 -9.92 -1.49 -0.69
CA ARG A 20 -9.96 -2.64 0.25
C ARG A 20 -8.79 -3.60 0.04
N LEU A 21 -8.40 -3.84 -1.21
CA LEU A 21 -7.24 -4.68 -1.51
C LEU A 21 -5.96 -4.02 -0.99
N LEU A 22 -5.76 -2.73 -1.23
CA LEU A 22 -4.58 -1.99 -0.78
C LEU A 22 -4.51 -1.90 0.74
N GLU A 23 -5.64 -1.70 1.42
CA GLU A 23 -5.71 -1.76 2.89
C GLU A 23 -5.34 -3.16 3.41
N SER A 24 -5.74 -4.23 2.74
CA SER A 24 -5.35 -5.60 3.12
C SER A 24 -3.86 -5.88 2.92
N LEU A 25 -3.22 -5.22 1.95
CA LEU A 25 -1.78 -5.37 1.64
C LEU A 25 -0.90 -4.46 2.50
N ARG A 26 -1.46 -3.41 3.12
CA ARG A 26 -0.76 -2.48 4.02
C ARG A 26 0.06 -3.19 5.12
N PRO A 27 -0.48 -4.15 5.90
CA PRO A 27 0.31 -4.84 6.93
C PRO A 27 1.47 -5.65 6.34
N THR A 28 1.27 -6.29 5.19
CA THR A 28 2.32 -7.06 4.50
C THR A 28 3.45 -6.14 4.03
N ARG A 29 3.12 -5.01 3.40
CA ARG A 29 4.12 -4.01 2.99
C ARG A 29 4.91 -3.48 4.20
N HIS A 30 4.23 -3.19 5.31
CA HIS A 30 4.87 -2.72 6.53
C HIS A 30 5.82 -3.78 7.11
N LEU A 31 5.39 -5.04 7.15
CA LEU A 31 6.22 -6.15 7.61
C LEU A 31 7.47 -6.31 6.74
N LEU A 32 7.32 -6.32 5.41
CA LEU A 32 8.45 -6.44 4.47
C LEU A 32 9.43 -5.27 4.62
N THR A 33 8.92 -4.04 4.78
CA THR A 33 9.75 -2.85 5.01
C THR A 33 10.53 -2.97 6.32
N ARG A 34 9.91 -3.50 7.38
CA ARG A 34 10.59 -3.76 8.65
C ARG A 34 11.66 -4.84 8.50
N THR A 35 11.35 -5.93 7.81
CA THR A 35 12.30 -7.00 7.52
C THR A 35 13.52 -6.51 6.72
N LEU A 36 13.36 -5.54 5.82
CA LEU A 36 14.50 -4.91 5.14
C LEU A 36 15.46 -4.20 6.10
N ALA A 37 14.98 -3.69 7.24
CA ALA A 37 15.82 -3.07 8.25
C ALA A 37 16.64 -4.09 9.06
N ASP A 38 16.16 -5.35 9.14
CA ASP A 38 16.82 -6.44 9.86
C ASP A 38 17.83 -7.22 8.99
N ILE A 39 17.83 -7.01 7.66
CA ILE A 39 18.66 -7.77 6.70
C ILE A 39 19.86 -6.93 6.24
N PRO A 40 21.05 -7.55 6.03
CA PRO A 40 22.20 -6.86 5.47
C PRO A 40 21.90 -6.23 4.09
N ILE A 41 22.13 -4.93 4.01
CA ILE A 41 21.92 -4.14 2.80
C ILE A 41 22.82 -4.66 1.67
N GLY A 42 22.24 -4.87 0.49
CA GLY A 42 22.96 -5.30 -0.71
C GLY A 42 23.02 -6.83 -0.92
N GLY A 43 22.52 -7.62 0.04
CA GLY A 43 22.35 -9.07 -0.13
C GLY A 43 21.26 -9.41 -1.16
N PRO A 44 21.27 -10.63 -1.72
CA PRO A 44 20.22 -11.09 -2.62
C PRO A 44 18.85 -11.07 -1.96
N GLU A 45 18.77 -11.40 -0.66
CA GLU A 45 17.54 -11.38 0.15
C GLU A 45 16.96 -9.96 0.25
N TYR A 46 17.82 -8.98 0.55
CA TYR A 46 17.45 -7.57 0.59
C TYR A 46 16.83 -7.13 -0.74
N ARG A 47 17.49 -7.45 -1.87
CA ARG A 47 16.99 -7.09 -3.21
C ARG A 47 15.67 -7.77 -3.55
N GLN A 48 15.46 -9.03 -3.13
CA GLN A 48 14.20 -9.71 -3.38
C GLN A 48 13.05 -9.08 -2.58
N ILE A 49 13.28 -8.80 -1.31
CA ILE A 49 12.25 -8.21 -0.45
C ILE A 49 11.92 -6.78 -0.90
N ASP A 50 12.93 -5.99 -1.26
CA ASP A 50 12.77 -4.65 -1.83
C ASP A 50 11.92 -4.67 -3.11
N ARG A 51 12.18 -5.62 -4.02
CA ARG A 51 11.33 -5.81 -5.21
C ARG A 51 9.87 -6.12 -4.87
N VAL A 52 9.61 -6.95 -3.86
CA VAL A 52 8.23 -7.26 -3.46
C VAL A 52 7.53 -6.03 -2.92
N VAL A 53 8.22 -5.19 -2.13
CA VAL A 53 7.67 -3.91 -1.65
C VAL A 53 7.34 -2.99 -2.83
N GLN A 54 8.25 -2.85 -3.79
CA GLN A 54 8.03 -2.02 -4.98
C GLN A 54 6.87 -2.53 -5.85
N GLU A 55 6.68 -3.85 -5.97
CA GLU A 55 5.55 -4.41 -6.73
C GLU A 55 4.21 -4.15 -6.02
N ILE A 56 4.19 -4.12 -4.67
CA ILE A 56 2.99 -3.71 -3.91
C ILE A 56 2.71 -2.21 -4.14
N ASP A 57 3.74 -1.37 -4.12
CA ASP A 57 3.59 0.08 -4.38
C ASP A 57 3.14 0.34 -5.83
N ARG A 58 3.69 -0.39 -6.81
CA ARG A 58 3.25 -0.37 -8.22
C ARG A 58 1.81 -0.86 -8.37
N LEU A 59 1.39 -1.86 -7.60
CA LEU A 59 0.00 -2.29 -7.60
C LEU A 59 -0.92 -1.15 -7.14
N ALA A 60 -0.53 -0.35 -6.15
CA ALA A 60 -1.29 0.85 -5.79
C ALA A 60 -1.37 1.87 -6.93
N GLU A 61 -0.26 2.10 -7.64
CA GLU A 61 -0.23 2.98 -8.82
C GLU A 61 -1.21 2.51 -9.92
N ILE A 62 -1.21 1.21 -10.24
CA ILE A 62 -2.10 0.63 -11.26
C ILE A 62 -3.58 0.75 -10.86
N LEU A 63 -3.87 0.58 -9.57
CA LEU A 63 -5.24 0.45 -9.09
C LEU A 63 -5.94 1.77 -8.78
N ILE A 64 -5.20 2.75 -8.25
CA ILE A 64 -5.77 4.04 -7.83
C ILE A 64 -5.01 5.25 -8.40
N GLY A 65 -3.97 5.03 -9.20
CA GLY A 65 -3.14 6.09 -9.75
C GLY A 65 -2.16 6.71 -8.73
N ASP A 66 -1.97 6.07 -7.57
CA ASP A 66 -1.15 6.61 -6.49
C ASP A 66 -0.08 5.60 -6.04
N GLY A 67 1.12 5.70 -6.64
CA GLY A 67 2.29 4.91 -6.24
C GLY A 67 2.88 5.30 -4.87
N THR A 68 2.35 6.39 -4.28
CA THR A 68 2.72 6.90 -2.96
C THR A 68 1.67 6.57 -1.89
N HIS A 69 0.73 5.68 -2.18
CA HIS A 69 -0.41 5.42 -1.30
C HIS A 69 0.03 4.96 0.10
N TYR A 70 1.16 4.24 0.14
CA TYR A 70 1.80 3.79 1.37
C TYR A 70 2.87 4.74 1.91
N HIS A 71 3.19 5.82 1.18
CA HIS A 71 4.12 6.87 1.56
C HIS A 71 3.48 8.01 2.34
N GLN A 72 2.15 7.98 2.61
CA GLN A 72 1.54 8.94 3.51
C GLN A 72 2.07 8.77 4.94
N LYS A 73 3.17 9.49 5.16
CA LYS A 73 3.69 9.89 6.45
C LYS A 73 2.57 10.69 7.13
N VAL A 74 1.98 10.11 8.17
CA VAL A 74 1.13 10.82 9.13
C VAL A 74 2.01 11.85 9.85
N HIS A 75 2.31 12.96 9.17
CA HIS A 75 3.13 14.06 9.66
C HIS A 75 2.34 15.37 9.65
N SER A 76 1.03 15.28 9.89
CA SER A 76 0.21 16.46 10.16
C SER A 76 -0.85 16.09 11.20
N ILE A 77 -0.39 15.71 12.38
CA ILE A 77 -1.12 16.07 13.59
C ILE A 77 -0.77 17.55 13.78
N PRO A 78 -1.67 18.53 13.54
CA PRO A 78 -1.47 19.83 14.14
C PRO A 78 -1.49 19.59 15.64
N MET A 79 -0.32 19.68 16.29
CA MET A 79 -0.30 19.84 17.75
C MET A 79 -1.12 21.10 18.02
N SER A 80 -2.31 20.95 18.60
CA SER A 80 -2.97 22.06 19.25
C SER A 80 -2.03 22.54 20.34
N ASP A 81 -1.50 23.74 20.14
CA ASP A 81 -0.67 24.47 21.08
C ASP A 81 -1.36 24.50 22.47
N PRO A 82 -0.73 23.97 23.53
CA PRO A 82 -1.30 24.03 24.86
C PRO A 82 -0.91 25.36 25.51
N GLY A 83 -1.86 26.28 25.54
CA GLY A 83 -1.97 27.30 26.59
C GLY A 83 -0.98 28.46 26.53
N HIS A 84 -1.48 29.60 26.06
CA HIS A 84 -0.98 30.89 26.52
C HIS A 84 -2.16 31.85 26.72
N GLY A 85 -2.39 32.26 27.96
CA GLY A 85 -3.47 33.15 28.34
C GLY A 85 -3.55 33.30 29.85
N GLY A 86 -2.46 33.77 30.45
CA GLY A 86 -2.52 34.41 31.75
C GLY A 86 -2.69 35.91 31.53
N GLU A 87 -3.80 36.46 32.00
CA GLU A 87 -3.92 37.76 32.66
C GLU A 87 -5.24 37.81 33.44
#